data_AF-A0A970MQF4-F1
#
_entry.id   AF-A0A970MQF4-F1
#
_cell.length_a   1.000
_cell.length_b   1.000
_cell.length_c   1.000
_cell.angle_alpha   90.00
_cell.angle_beta   90.00
_cell.angle_gamma   90.00
#
_symmetry.space_group_name_H-M   'P 1'
#
loop_
_entity.id
_entity.type
_entity.pdbx_description
1 polymer ?
#
loop_
_entity_poly.entity_id
_entity_poly.type
_entity_poly.pdbx_seq_one_letter_code
_entity_poly.pdbx_strand_id
1 'polypeptide(L)'
;ISINISSTVSDEFMLAEMMLGMLVAQKYAEDEEKTELENFADISGGIFNFLGDMNEGKKGFFWDFYVPFFHDMAKTENYEAFCYYISQSKFEKDVDEWLENNPDSKEKLILWIQAP
;
A
#
# COMPACT_ATOMS: atom_id res chain seq x y z
N ILE A 1 18.01 3.80 16.91
CA ILE A 1 16.85 3.10 17.52
C ILE A 1 16.96 1.66 17.11
N SER A 2 17.25 0.75 18.05
CA SER A 2 17.31 -0.68 17.78
C SER A 2 15.97 -1.27 18.16
N ILE A 3 15.16 -1.63 17.17
CA ILE A 3 13.88 -2.30 17.39
C ILE A 3 14.20 -3.79 17.54
N ASN A 4 14.09 -4.29 18.77
CA ASN A 4 14.23 -5.71 19.06
C ASN A 4 12.92 -6.41 18.69
N ILE A 5 12.90 -7.06 17.54
CA ILE A 5 11.79 -7.91 17.10
C ILE A 5 11.99 -9.26 17.78
N SER A 6 11.40 -9.41 18.97
CA SER A 6 11.32 -10.70 19.67
C SER A 6 10.80 -11.77 18.71
N SER A 7 11.53 -12.88 18.57
CA SER A 7 11.24 -14.02 17.69
C SER A 7 10.01 -14.86 18.11
N THR A 8 9.03 -14.23 18.75
CA THR A 8 7.69 -14.77 19.07
C THR A 8 6.59 -14.20 18.16
N VAL A 9 6.93 -13.30 17.22
CA VAL A 9 6.03 -12.79 16.16
C VAL A 9 6.01 -13.80 15.01
N SER A 10 5.39 -14.96 15.17
CA SER A 10 5.44 -16.00 14.13
C SER A 10 4.09 -16.56 13.66
N ASP A 11 2.98 -15.82 13.78
CA ASP A 11 1.69 -16.29 13.21
C ASP A 11 0.73 -15.16 12.77
N GLU A 12 0.78 -13.97 13.37
CA GLU A 12 -0.28 -12.98 13.16
C GLU A 12 -0.34 -12.35 11.76
N PHE A 13 0.75 -12.50 10.98
CA PHE A 13 0.88 -12.02 9.60
C PHE A 13 0.87 -13.14 8.56
N MET A 14 0.79 -14.42 8.95
CA MET A 14 0.84 -15.54 8.00
C MET A 14 -0.23 -15.41 6.90
N LEU A 15 -1.45 -15.01 7.26
CA LEU A 15 -2.52 -14.77 6.29
C LEU A 15 -2.22 -13.61 5.34
N ALA A 16 -1.53 -12.56 5.83
CA ALA A 16 -1.11 -11.43 5.00
C ALA A 16 0.03 -11.82 4.05
N GLU A 17 0.97 -12.66 4.48
CA GLU A 17 2.01 -13.21 3.61
C GLU A 17 1.42 -14.10 2.51
N MET A 18 0.43 -14.93 2.84
CA MET A 18 -0.29 -15.72 1.84
C MET A 18 -1.03 -14.83 0.84
N MET A 19 -1.74 -13.80 1.31
CA MET A 19 -2.42 -12.82 0.46
C MET A 19 -1.44 -12.11 -0.48
N LEU A 20 -0.31 -11.65 0.04
CA LEU A 20 0.76 -11.02 -0.75
C LEU A 20 1.28 -11.99 -1.83
N GLY A 21 1.53 -13.24 -1.47
CA GLY A 21 1.94 -14.28 -2.42
C GLY A 21 0.91 -14.49 -3.53
N MET A 22 -0.38 -14.50 -3.21
CA MET A 22 -1.47 -14.58 -4.19
C MET A 22 -1.52 -13.35 -5.10
N LEU A 23 -1.42 -12.13 -4.56
CA LEU A 23 -1.41 -10.89 -5.35
C LEU A 23 -0.22 -10.82 -6.31
N VAL A 24 0.97 -11.23 -5.85
CA VAL A 24 2.17 -11.31 -6.70
C VAL A 24 2.01 -12.39 -7.77
N ALA A 25 1.42 -13.55 -7.44
CA ALA A 25 1.16 -14.58 -8.44
C ALA A 25 0.13 -14.14 -9.50
N GLN A 26 -0.90 -13.37 -9.10
CA GLN A 26 -1.88 -12.79 -10.02
C GLN A 26 -1.22 -11.88 -11.04
N LYS A 27 -0.26 -11.03 -10.62
CA LYS A 27 0.55 -10.22 -11.55
C LYS A 27 1.19 -11.06 -12.67
N TYR A 28 1.68 -12.27 -12.37
CA TYR A 28 2.30 -13.15 -13.39
C TYR A 28 1.28 -13.93 -14.22
N ALA A 29 0.01 -13.95 -13.82
CA ALA A 29 -1.08 -14.61 -14.51
C ALA A 29 -1.94 -13.65 -15.35
N GLU A 30 -1.81 -12.34 -15.16
CA GLU A 30 -2.47 -11.33 -15.99
C GLU A 30 -1.84 -11.25 -17.39
N ASP A 31 -2.68 -11.17 -18.43
CA ASP A 31 -2.24 -11.01 -19.83
C ASP A 31 -1.89 -9.54 -20.16
N GLU A 32 -2.26 -8.60 -19.29
CA GLU A 32 -1.99 -7.17 -19.45
C GLU A 32 -0.60 -6.82 -18.90
N GLU A 33 0.23 -6.19 -19.74
CA GLU A 33 1.57 -5.77 -19.33
C GLU A 33 1.50 -4.45 -18.55
N LYS A 34 1.43 -4.57 -17.22
CA LYS A 34 1.54 -3.43 -16.29
C LYS A 34 3.00 -3.10 -15.98
N THR A 35 3.30 -1.82 -15.84
CA THR A 35 4.58 -1.31 -15.35
C THR A 35 4.89 -1.81 -13.94
N GLU A 36 6.15 -1.72 -13.52
CA GLU A 36 6.52 -2.06 -12.14
C GLU A 36 5.76 -1.21 -11.10
N LEU A 37 5.45 0.04 -11.45
CA LEU A 37 4.83 1.01 -10.54
C LEU A 37 3.32 0.80 -10.41
N GLU A 38 2.63 0.49 -11.51
CA GLU A 38 1.23 0.05 -11.48
C GLU A 38 1.07 -1.23 -10.65
N ASN A 39 1.93 -2.22 -10.88
CA ASN A 39 1.95 -3.44 -10.07
C ASN A 39 2.20 -3.16 -8.58
N PHE A 40 3.10 -2.23 -8.27
CA PHE A 40 3.37 -1.85 -6.90
C PHE A 40 2.16 -1.18 -6.25
N ALA A 41 1.46 -0.30 -6.96
CA ALA A 41 0.23 0.33 -6.50
C ALA A 41 -0.88 -0.69 -6.25
N ASP A 42 -1.13 -1.60 -7.20
CA ASP A 42 -2.16 -2.64 -7.11
C ASP A 42 -1.93 -3.57 -5.91
N ILE A 43 -0.71 -4.09 -5.77
CA ILE A 43 -0.35 -4.98 -4.67
C ILE A 43 -0.48 -4.24 -3.32
N SER A 44 -0.04 -2.98 -3.25
CA SER A 44 -0.12 -2.18 -2.03
C SER A 44 -1.57 -1.91 -1.63
N GLY A 45 -2.41 -1.46 -2.56
CA GLY A 45 -3.83 -1.22 -2.32
C GLY A 45 -4.56 -2.49 -1.87
N GLY A 46 -4.25 -3.64 -2.48
CA GLY A 46 -4.79 -4.93 -2.08
C GLY A 46 -4.42 -5.32 -0.65
N ILE A 47 -3.15 -5.15 -0.27
CA ILE A 47 -2.68 -5.47 1.08
C ILE A 47 -3.23 -4.50 2.13
N PHE A 48 -3.32 -3.20 1.81
CA PHE A 48 -3.86 -2.21 2.74
C PHE A 48 -5.31 -2.49 3.10
N ASN A 49 -6.14 -2.84 2.11
CA ASN A 49 -7.51 -3.28 2.35
C ASN A 49 -7.54 -4.57 3.18
N PHE A 50 -6.76 -5.58 2.78
CA PHE A 50 -6.76 -6.87 3.47
C PHE A 50 -6.33 -6.78 4.94
N LEU A 51 -5.26 -6.05 5.23
CA LEU A 51 -4.81 -5.82 6.61
C LEU A 51 -5.84 -5.04 7.42
N GLY A 52 -6.50 -4.08 6.77
CA GLY A 52 -7.61 -3.33 7.35
C GLY A 52 -8.78 -4.20 7.78
N ASP A 53 -9.21 -5.11 6.90
CA ASP A 53 -10.27 -6.08 7.18
C ASP A 53 -9.87 -7.09 8.27
N MET A 54 -8.58 -7.42 8.36
CA MET A 54 -8.02 -8.28 9.40
C MET A 54 -7.82 -7.61 10.77
N ASN A 55 -8.02 -6.29 10.88
CA ASN A 55 -7.61 -5.54 12.06
C ASN A 55 -8.44 -5.86 13.32
N GLU A 56 -9.62 -6.49 13.17
CA GLU A 56 -10.49 -6.82 14.29
C GLU A 56 -9.78 -7.74 15.31
N GLY A 57 -9.81 -7.34 16.58
CA GLY A 57 -9.17 -8.08 17.67
C GLY A 57 -7.64 -8.04 17.69
N LYS A 58 -6.99 -7.43 16.69
CA LYS A 58 -5.54 -7.17 16.69
C LYS A 58 -5.21 -5.92 17.51
N LYS A 59 -4.03 -5.92 18.12
CA LYS A 59 -3.56 -4.86 19.03
C LYS A 59 -2.08 -4.62 18.88
N GLY A 60 -1.64 -3.42 19.24
CA GLY A 60 -0.25 -3.02 19.21
C GLY A 60 -0.02 -1.91 18.18
N PHE A 61 1.12 -1.23 18.32
CA PHE A 61 1.42 -0.01 17.55
C PHE A 61 1.16 -0.13 16.03
N PHE A 62 1.50 -1.26 15.43
CA PHE A 62 1.24 -1.50 14.01
C PHE A 62 -0.27 -1.55 13.67
N TRP A 63 -1.02 -2.36 14.40
CA TRP A 63 -2.46 -2.56 14.22
C TRP A 63 -3.30 -1.36 14.67
N ASP A 64 -2.81 -0.59 15.64
CA ASP A 64 -3.51 0.56 16.19
C ASP A 64 -3.26 1.86 15.41
N PHE A 65 -2.13 1.98 14.69
CA PHE A 65 -1.78 3.21 13.96
C PHE A 65 -1.59 3.02 12.45
N TYR A 66 -0.73 2.09 12.02
CA TYR A 66 -0.40 1.96 10.59
C TYR A 66 -1.52 1.30 9.80
N VAL A 67 -2.10 0.21 10.31
CA VAL A 67 -3.17 -0.49 9.60
C VAL A 67 -4.38 0.41 9.37
N PRO A 68 -4.91 1.16 10.35
CA PRO A 68 -6.01 2.10 10.12
C PRO A 68 -5.66 3.18 9.09
N PHE A 69 -4.45 3.76 9.17
CA PHE A 69 -4.00 4.80 8.24
C PHE A 69 -3.96 4.29 6.79
N PHE A 70 -3.32 3.15 6.54
CA PHE A 70 -3.24 2.60 5.18
C PHE A 70 -4.57 2.03 4.70
N HIS A 71 -5.38 1.47 5.59
CA HIS A 71 -6.72 1.02 5.24
C HIS A 71 -7.63 2.20 4.81
N ASP A 72 -7.57 3.32 5.53
CA ASP A 72 -8.31 4.53 5.16
C ASP A 72 -7.82 5.10 3.82
N MET A 73 -6.50 5.13 3.60
CA MET A 73 -5.91 5.49 2.30
C MET A 73 -6.43 4.60 1.17
N ALA A 74 -6.61 3.31 1.42
CA ALA A 74 -7.14 2.37 0.44
C ALA A 74 -8.65 2.59 0.20
N LYS A 75 -9.45 2.76 1.25
CA LYS A 75 -10.90 3.04 1.16
C LYS A 75 -11.22 4.36 0.48
N THR A 76 -10.35 5.34 0.63
CA THR A 76 -10.46 6.64 -0.02
C THR A 76 -9.82 6.67 -1.41
N GLU A 77 -9.28 5.54 -1.89
CA GLU A 77 -8.63 5.40 -3.20
C GLU A 77 -7.51 6.44 -3.41
N ASN A 78 -6.68 6.62 -2.38
CA ASN A 78 -5.48 7.49 -2.42
C ASN A 78 -4.18 6.69 -2.54
N TYR A 79 -4.27 5.36 -2.45
CA TYR A 79 -3.10 4.47 -2.41
C TYR A 79 -2.24 4.54 -3.68
N GLU A 80 -2.85 4.70 -4.85
CA GLU A 80 -2.13 4.76 -6.13
C GLU A 80 -1.25 6.01 -6.19
N ALA A 81 -1.86 7.20 -6.04
CA ALA A 81 -1.13 8.46 -5.99
C ALA A 81 -0.04 8.45 -4.90
N PHE A 82 -0.30 7.82 -3.76
CA PHE A 82 0.69 7.66 -2.70
C PHE A 82 1.88 6.80 -3.16
N CYS A 83 1.62 5.65 -3.80
CA CYS A 83 2.66 4.75 -4.31
C CYS A 83 3.54 5.42 -5.35
N TYR A 84 2.96 6.21 -6.27
CA TYR A 84 3.71 7.05 -7.20
C TYR A 84 4.53 8.10 -6.46
N TYR A 85 3.91 8.81 -5.49
CA TYR A 85 4.58 9.86 -4.73
C TYR A 85 5.83 9.35 -3.98
N ILE A 86 5.75 8.22 -3.29
CA ILE A 86 6.90 7.66 -2.55
C ILE A 86 7.96 7.02 -3.45
N SER A 87 7.64 6.80 -4.73
CA SER A 87 8.49 6.15 -5.71
C SER A 87 9.34 7.12 -6.54
N GLN A 88 9.16 8.45 -6.35
CA GLN A 88 9.87 9.51 -7.08
C GLN A 88 11.39 9.31 -7.12
N SER A 89 12.00 8.86 -6.03
CA SER A 89 13.46 8.67 -5.98
C SER A 89 13.98 7.49 -6.81
N LYS A 90 13.10 6.55 -7.20
CA LYS A 90 13.47 5.32 -7.92
C LYS A 90 13.04 5.35 -9.39
N PHE A 91 11.90 5.98 -9.69
CA PHE A 91 11.28 5.98 -11.01
C PHE A 91 10.96 7.40 -11.49
N GLU A 92 11.87 8.35 -11.25
CA GLU A 92 11.68 9.80 -11.44
C GLU A 92 10.89 10.14 -12.70
N LYS A 93 11.33 9.68 -13.88
CA LYS A 93 10.66 9.99 -15.15
C LYS A 93 9.23 9.45 -15.24
N ASP A 94 9.03 8.17 -14.93
CA ASP A 94 7.72 7.51 -15.08
C ASP A 94 6.73 8.07 -14.05
N VAL A 95 7.23 8.41 -12.86
CA VAL A 95 6.45 9.05 -11.80
C VAL A 95 6.06 10.48 -12.19
N ASP A 96 6.99 11.28 -12.70
CA ASP A 96 6.73 12.64 -13.14
C ASP A 96 5.69 12.67 -14.25
N GLU A 97 5.84 11.80 -15.26
CA GLU A 97 4.87 11.67 -16.36
C GLU A 97 3.49 11.26 -15.84
N TRP A 98 3.40 10.33 -14.90
CA TRP A 98 2.11 9.94 -14.33
C TRP A 98 1.50 11.05 -13.49
N LEU A 99 2.27 11.74 -12.64
CA LEU A 99 1.79 12.84 -11.80
C LEU A 99 1.32 14.05 -12.61
N GLU A 100 1.96 14.34 -13.74
CA GLU A 100 1.54 15.38 -14.68
C GLU A 100 0.21 15.02 -15.37
N ASN A 101 0.01 13.74 -15.70
CA ASN A 101 -1.20 13.25 -16.34
C ASN A 101 -2.37 12.97 -15.36
N ASN A 102 -2.09 12.92 -14.06
CA ASN A 102 -3.09 12.62 -13.01
C ASN A 102 -3.14 13.71 -11.91
N PRO A 103 -3.38 14.98 -12.27
CA PRO A 103 -3.36 16.09 -11.30
C PRO A 103 -4.44 15.95 -10.22
N ASP A 104 -5.62 15.44 -10.57
CA ASP A 104 -6.73 15.24 -9.64
C ASP A 104 -6.38 14.20 -8.56
N SER A 105 -5.75 13.09 -8.95
CA SER A 105 -5.30 12.04 -8.02
C SER A 105 -4.23 12.57 -7.06
N LYS A 106 -3.32 13.41 -7.56
CA LYS A 106 -2.31 14.09 -6.73
C LYS A 106 -2.94 15.07 -5.74
N GLU A 107 -3.88 15.90 -6.20
CA GLU A 107 -4.57 16.85 -5.33
C GLU A 107 -5.39 16.12 -4.25
N LYS A 108 -6.12 15.07 -4.64
CA LYS A 108 -6.89 14.23 -3.72
C LYS A 108 -6.02 13.64 -2.60
N LEU A 109 -4.83 13.13 -2.94
CA LEU A 109 -3.87 12.64 -1.95
C LEU A 109 -3.42 13.75 -1.00
N ILE A 110 -3.06 14.92 -1.51
CA ILE A 110 -2.61 16.05 -0.69
C ILE A 110 -3.70 16.47 0.29
N LEU A 111 -4.95 16.59 -0.18
CA LEU A 111 -6.10 16.93 0.65
C LEU A 111 -6.35 15.86 1.72
N TRP A 112 -6.23 14.59 1.36
CA TRP A 112 -6.39 13.48 2.30
C TRP A 112 -5.31 13.48 3.40
N ILE A 113 -4.03 13.70 3.04
CA ILE A 113 -2.93 13.78 4.03
C ILE A 113 -3.11 14.97 4.99
N GLN A 114 -3.70 16.06 4.52
CA GLN A 114 -3.94 17.26 5.32
C GLN A 114 -5.25 17.22 6.11
N ALA A 115 -6.09 16.20 5.89
CA ALA A 115 -7.33 16.05 6.63
C ALA A 115 -7.04 15.81 8.13
N PRO A 116 -7.78 16.47 9.03
CA PRO A 116 -7.56 16.42 10.47
C PRO A 116 -7.97 15.10 11.13
#